data_AF-A0A6L2MT59-F1
#
_entry.id   AF-A0A6L2MT59-F1
#
_cell.length_a   1.000
_cell.length_b   1.000
_cell.length_c   1.000
_cell.angle_alpha   90.00
_cell.angle_beta   90.00
_cell.angle_gamma   90.00
#
_symmetry.space_group_name_H-M   'P 1'
#
loop_
_entity.id
_entity.type
_entity.pdbx_description
1 polymer ?
#
loop_
_entity_poly.entity_id
_entity_poly.type
_entity_poly.pdbx_seq_one_letter_code
_entity_poly.pdbx_strand_id
1 'polypeptide(L)'
;MDYNMTYIGYPSVLEGYTNASWISNTEDNSSTSGCIFLLGGEPPSYADAVFRSFDHGDNKMIVSTSPSATSPSSSNSGEYLKISVTDPQKSQDVVNSSLVPGGSGYVTYLIATWTNLPEFNGTEFSVRRRFKDVVTLSDRLSEAYRGYFIPLRPDKSVVESQVMQKHEFVENRRVALEKYLRKLADHPVIKRSEELRVFLQVQGKLPLVKTTDVASRMLDGAVKLPKQLFGESVVSAAVDPSEVVQPAKGGRDLLRMFKELRQSVTNDWGGAKPLVVEEDKEFLDKRKKLQDFETELTNVSQQAESLVKAQQDIGETLGQLGLAFVKLTKFESEEAMFNSQKVRAADMKNVATSAVKASRLYRELNAQTVKHLDKLHEYLGVMLAVNNAYADRSNALLTVQTLLSELSNLSSRIEKLEAAASKIFGGDRSRVRKIEELKETMKVTEDAKSCAVKEYERIKENNKNELERLDKERHDDFFGMLKGFVVNQIVLEEQDL
;
A
#
# COMPACT_ATOMS: atom_id res chain seq x y z
N MET A 1 -58.55 0.12 37.55
CA MET A 1 -57.50 1.15 37.49
C MET A 1 -56.99 1.15 36.07
N ASP A 2 -57.62 1.93 35.20
CA ASP A 2 -57.20 2.11 33.81
C ASP A 2 -56.10 3.16 33.79
N TYR A 3 -54.90 2.75 33.38
CA TYR A 3 -53.83 3.68 33.03
C TYR A 3 -53.70 3.71 31.51
N ASN A 4 -54.47 4.59 30.88
CA ASN A 4 -54.24 4.99 29.50
C ASN A 4 -52.98 5.85 29.45
N MET A 5 -52.00 5.46 28.63
CA MET A 5 -50.83 6.28 28.33
C MET A 5 -51.05 6.94 26.96
N THR A 6 -51.38 8.22 26.98
CA THR A 6 -51.58 9.04 25.77
C THR A 6 -50.24 9.61 25.32
N TYR A 7 -49.84 9.32 24.08
CA TYR A 7 -48.72 10.00 23.42
C TYR A 7 -49.20 11.32 22.83
N ILE A 8 -48.67 12.44 23.31
CA ILE A 8 -48.86 13.76 22.69
C ILE A 8 -47.46 14.36 22.49
N GLY A 9 -47.01 14.42 21.24
CA GLY A 9 -45.84 15.20 20.85
C GLY A 9 -44.99 14.53 19.78
N TYR A 10 -44.95 15.13 18.60
CA TYR A 10 -43.92 14.84 17.58
C TYR A 10 -42.52 15.11 18.19
N PRO A 11 -41.48 14.31 17.89
CA PRO A 11 -40.15 14.67 18.33
C PRO A 11 -39.60 15.81 17.46
N SER A 12 -39.22 16.89 18.14
CA SER A 12 -38.44 17.99 17.61
C SER A 12 -37.06 17.51 17.14
N VAL A 13 -36.64 18.00 15.98
CA VAL A 13 -35.28 17.87 15.42
C VAL A 13 -34.25 18.30 16.47
N LEU A 14 -33.36 17.39 16.86
CA LEU A 14 -32.17 17.69 17.65
C LEU A 14 -31.02 18.03 16.69
N GLU A 15 -30.87 19.31 16.35
CA GLU A 15 -29.60 19.86 15.87
C GLU A 15 -28.63 19.95 17.06
N GLY A 16 -27.71 18.98 17.14
CA GLY A 16 -26.61 19.01 18.10
C GLY A 16 -25.35 19.60 17.46
N TYR A 17 -25.12 20.91 17.60
CA TYR A 17 -23.80 21.50 17.42
C TYR A 17 -22.91 21.10 18.61
N THR A 18 -21.92 20.24 18.37
CA THR A 18 -20.90 19.93 19.39
C THR A 18 -19.62 20.68 19.04
N ASN A 19 -19.48 21.87 19.63
CA ASN A 19 -18.25 22.66 19.58
C ASN A 19 -17.25 22.06 20.59
N ALA A 20 -16.35 21.20 20.12
CA ALA A 20 -15.28 20.61 20.92
C ALA A 20 -13.95 21.35 20.71
N SER A 21 -13.93 22.64 21.03
CA SER A 21 -12.72 23.46 21.09
C SER A 21 -12.21 23.54 22.52
N TRP A 22 -11.73 22.43 23.10
CA TRP A 22 -10.86 22.41 24.28
C TRP A 22 -10.53 20.95 24.68
N ILE A 23 -9.39 20.46 24.21
CA ILE A 23 -8.35 19.73 24.95
C ILE A 23 -7.20 19.63 23.94
N SER A 24 -6.43 20.72 23.85
CA SER A 24 -5.10 20.69 23.28
C SER A 24 -4.17 20.18 24.37
N ASN A 25 -3.65 18.97 24.20
CA ASN A 25 -2.35 18.63 24.78
C ASN A 25 -1.42 18.30 23.62
N THR A 26 -0.76 19.35 23.15
CA THR A 26 0.51 19.28 22.46
C THR A 26 1.55 18.75 23.45
N GLU A 27 2.00 17.52 23.27
CA GLU A 27 3.40 17.10 23.40
C GLU A 27 3.51 15.58 23.07
N ASP A 28 4.45 15.27 22.17
CA ASP A 28 5.03 13.96 21.86
C ASP A 28 4.16 12.86 21.22
N ASN A 29 3.81 13.05 19.93
CA ASN A 29 3.52 11.92 19.03
C ASN A 29 4.74 11.58 18.18
N SER A 30 5.57 10.67 18.71
CA SER A 30 6.44 9.86 17.86
C SER A 30 5.58 8.98 16.96
N SER A 31 5.62 9.29 15.67
CA SER A 31 4.91 8.60 14.61
C SER A 31 5.29 7.12 14.60
N THR A 32 4.34 6.25 14.95
CA THR A 32 4.43 4.81 14.67
C THR A 32 3.44 4.52 13.54
N SER A 33 3.92 4.76 12.32
CA SER A 33 3.30 4.31 11.09
C SER A 33 3.38 2.79 11.00
N GLY A 34 2.27 2.13 10.67
CA GLY A 34 2.24 0.74 10.23
C GLY A 34 1.55 -0.25 11.17
N CYS A 35 0.22 -0.21 11.20
CA CYS A 35 -0.61 -1.39 11.50
C CYS A 35 -1.76 -1.41 10.50
N ILE A 36 -1.79 -2.41 9.62
CA ILE A 36 -3.01 -2.80 8.91
C ILE A 36 -3.84 -3.59 9.92
N PHE A 37 -4.89 -2.98 10.45
CA PHE A 37 -5.85 -3.69 11.29
C PHE A 37 -6.75 -4.54 10.39
N LEU A 38 -6.57 -5.86 10.45
CA LEU A 38 -7.58 -6.79 9.98
C LEU A 38 -8.69 -6.81 11.05
N LEU A 39 -9.85 -6.24 10.73
CA LEU A 39 -11.07 -6.37 11.53
C LEU A 39 -11.61 -7.80 11.35
N GLY A 40 -10.99 -8.75 12.04
CA GLY A 40 -11.36 -10.16 12.08
C GLY A 40 -11.43 -10.63 13.52
N GLY A 41 -12.45 -10.19 14.27
CA GLY A 41 -12.82 -10.83 15.52
C GLY A 41 -13.71 -12.04 15.23
N GLU A 42 -13.29 -13.24 15.63
CA GLU A 42 -14.14 -14.42 15.60
C GLU A 42 -15.45 -14.17 16.39
N PRO A 43 -16.61 -14.65 15.91
CA PRO A 43 -17.82 -14.67 16.73
C PRO A 43 -17.64 -15.68 17.88
N PRO A 44 -18.04 -15.35 19.12
CA PRO A 44 -18.11 -16.36 20.17
C PRO A 44 -19.04 -17.50 19.73
N SER A 45 -18.53 -18.73 19.84
CA SER A 45 -19.24 -19.98 19.56
C SER A 45 -20.56 -20.04 20.34
N TYR A 46 -21.68 -19.79 19.66
CA TYR A 46 -23.05 -20.07 20.11
C TYR A 46 -23.67 -21.17 19.25
N ALA A 47 -22.94 -22.27 19.04
CA ALA A 47 -23.39 -23.40 18.24
C ALA A 47 -24.46 -24.29 18.92
N ASP A 48 -24.85 -24.05 20.17
CA ASP A 48 -25.80 -24.93 20.88
C ASP A 48 -27.22 -24.38 21.07
N ALA A 49 -27.56 -23.24 20.46
CA ALA A 49 -28.96 -22.80 20.39
C ALA A 49 -29.58 -23.19 19.04
N VAL A 50 -29.72 -24.50 18.81
CA VAL A 50 -30.54 -25.05 17.73
C VAL A 50 -32.01 -24.72 18.02
N PHE A 51 -32.48 -23.55 17.57
CA PHE A 51 -33.90 -23.30 17.42
C PHE A 51 -34.37 -23.95 16.12
N ARG A 52 -34.91 -25.17 16.24
CA ARG A 52 -35.78 -25.74 15.22
C ARG A 52 -36.97 -24.80 15.06
N SER A 53 -37.10 -24.20 13.88
CA SER A 53 -38.36 -23.62 13.43
C SER A 53 -39.45 -24.68 13.54
N PHE A 54 -40.44 -24.45 14.41
CA PHE A 54 -41.69 -25.18 14.37
C PHE A 54 -42.57 -24.50 13.34
N ASP A 55 -42.62 -25.07 12.13
CA ASP A 55 -43.80 -24.99 11.29
C ASP A 55 -43.92 -26.29 10.49
N HIS A 56 -45.08 -26.94 10.61
CA HIS A 56 -45.52 -28.06 9.78
C HIS A 56 -46.62 -27.52 8.85
N GLY A 57 -46.52 -27.84 7.56
CA GLY A 57 -47.67 -27.79 6.64
C GLY A 57 -47.36 -27.34 5.21
N ASP A 58 -46.75 -28.23 4.43
CA ASP A 58 -46.90 -28.46 2.98
C ASP A 58 -47.10 -27.27 2.00
N ASN A 59 -46.10 -27.04 1.13
CA ASN A 59 -46.26 -27.45 -0.27
C ASN A 59 -44.93 -27.51 -1.04
N LYS A 60 -44.80 -28.59 -1.82
CA LYS A 60 -43.63 -29.02 -2.58
C LYS A 60 -43.75 -28.52 -4.03
N MET A 61 -42.77 -27.76 -4.52
CA MET A 61 -42.47 -27.67 -5.95
C MET A 61 -40.95 -27.48 -6.13
N ILE A 62 -40.35 -28.50 -6.74
CA ILE A 62 -38.93 -28.64 -7.05
C ILE A 62 -38.71 -28.07 -8.45
N VAL A 63 -37.88 -27.03 -8.58
CA VAL A 63 -37.15 -26.75 -9.84
C VAL A 63 -35.71 -26.38 -9.47
N SER A 64 -34.85 -27.39 -9.63
CA SER A 64 -33.40 -27.28 -9.56
C SER A 64 -32.91 -26.64 -10.86
N THR A 65 -32.26 -25.48 -10.78
CA THR A 65 -31.47 -24.95 -11.90
C THR A 65 -30.10 -24.55 -11.38
N SER A 66 -29.11 -25.37 -11.72
CA SER A 66 -27.69 -25.16 -11.47
C SER A 66 -27.18 -23.93 -12.25
N PRO A 67 -26.21 -23.14 -11.73
CA PRO A 67 -25.57 -22.12 -12.53
C PRO A 67 -24.54 -22.80 -13.45
N SER A 68 -24.98 -23.15 -14.66
CA SER A 68 -24.09 -23.47 -15.76
C SER A 68 -23.27 -22.24 -16.14
N ALA A 69 -21.96 -22.43 -16.26
CA ALA A 69 -20.99 -21.44 -16.69
C ALA A 69 -21.40 -20.82 -18.03
N THR A 70 -21.83 -19.56 -18.00
CA THR A 70 -22.05 -18.76 -19.21
C THR A 70 -20.74 -18.10 -19.58
N SER A 71 -20.10 -18.62 -20.63
CA SER A 71 -19.03 -17.93 -21.35
C SER A 71 -19.50 -16.53 -21.74
N PRO A 72 -18.75 -15.45 -21.46
CA PRO A 72 -19.13 -14.13 -21.94
C PRO A 72 -18.86 -14.06 -23.45
N SER A 73 -19.96 -14.05 -24.22
CA SER A 73 -19.97 -13.65 -25.61
C SER A 73 -19.45 -12.21 -25.76
N SER A 74 -18.53 -12.06 -26.69
CA SER A 74 -17.82 -10.85 -27.10
C SER A 74 -18.71 -9.65 -27.42
N SER A 75 -18.43 -8.50 -26.79
CA SER A 75 -18.46 -7.17 -27.44
C SER A 75 -17.91 -6.06 -26.52
N ASN A 76 -16.59 -6.12 -26.23
CA ASN A 76 -15.66 -5.00 -25.99
C ASN A 76 -14.38 -5.58 -25.37
N SER A 77 -13.57 -6.30 -26.13
CA SER A 77 -12.33 -6.86 -25.57
C SER A 77 -11.24 -5.79 -25.51
N GLY A 78 -11.35 -4.89 -24.54
CA GLY A 78 -10.20 -4.12 -24.09
C GLY A 78 -9.06 -5.05 -23.70
N GLU A 79 -7.84 -4.53 -23.74
CA GLU A 79 -6.67 -5.24 -23.21
C GLU A 79 -6.85 -5.49 -21.71
N TYR A 80 -6.62 -6.73 -21.27
CA TYR A 80 -6.75 -7.15 -19.89
C TYR A 80 -5.56 -7.99 -19.42
N LEU A 81 -5.26 -7.89 -18.12
CA LEU A 81 -4.30 -8.73 -17.42
C LEU A 81 -4.92 -9.14 -16.09
N LYS A 82 -5.44 -10.36 -16.01
CA LYS A 82 -6.11 -10.88 -14.82
C LYS A 82 -5.15 -11.80 -14.05
N ILE A 83 -5.05 -11.59 -12.74
CA ILE A 83 -4.16 -12.35 -11.86
C ILE A 83 -4.94 -12.94 -10.69
N SER A 84 -4.60 -14.17 -10.30
CA SER A 84 -5.02 -14.81 -9.05
C SER A 84 -3.83 -15.40 -8.32
N VAL A 85 -3.89 -15.46 -6.99
CA VAL A 85 -2.83 -16.02 -6.15
C VAL A 85 -3.44 -17.09 -5.26
N THR A 86 -3.04 -18.34 -5.42
CA THR A 86 -3.68 -19.49 -4.76
C THR A 86 -2.65 -20.46 -4.20
N ASP A 87 -3.14 -21.55 -3.58
CA ASP A 87 -2.36 -22.74 -3.22
C ASP A 87 -1.04 -22.41 -2.48
N PRO A 88 -1.11 -21.87 -1.25
CA PRO A 88 0.09 -21.61 -0.46
C PRO A 88 0.76 -22.92 -0.05
N GLN A 89 2.01 -23.13 -0.47
CA GLN A 89 2.78 -24.33 -0.17
C GLN A 89 4.08 -24.01 0.55
N LYS A 90 4.41 -24.79 1.59
CA LYS A 90 5.69 -24.68 2.27
C LYS A 90 6.76 -25.41 1.44
N SER A 91 7.69 -24.65 0.89
CA SER A 91 8.84 -25.17 0.17
C SER A 91 10.10 -25.04 1.02
N GLN A 92 11.05 -25.94 0.79
CA GLN A 92 12.38 -25.91 1.39
C GLN A 92 13.39 -25.79 0.24
N ASP A 93 14.35 -24.88 0.34
CA ASP A 93 15.36 -24.69 -0.71
C ASP A 93 16.23 -25.96 -0.76
N VAL A 94 16.00 -26.83 -1.75
CA VAL A 94 16.75 -28.09 -1.93
C VAL A 94 18.21 -27.81 -2.32
N VAL A 95 18.48 -26.64 -2.91
CA VAL A 95 19.80 -26.25 -3.45
C VAL A 95 20.78 -25.77 -2.36
N ASN A 96 20.27 -25.27 -1.23
CA ASN A 96 21.08 -24.87 -0.07
C ASN A 96 20.82 -25.80 1.10
N SER A 97 20.64 -27.09 0.83
CA SER A 97 20.59 -28.14 1.85
C SER A 97 21.99 -28.39 2.40
N SER A 98 22.59 -27.35 3.00
CA SER A 98 23.68 -27.50 3.95
C SER A 98 23.20 -28.46 5.03
N LEU A 99 24.06 -29.42 5.38
CA LEU A 99 23.85 -30.60 6.21
C LEU A 99 23.40 -30.33 7.68
N VAL A 100 22.82 -29.16 7.94
CA VAL A 100 22.31 -28.75 9.24
C VAL A 100 20.79 -28.95 9.27
N PRO A 101 20.27 -29.81 10.17
CA PRO A 101 18.84 -29.91 10.43
C PRO A 101 18.30 -28.56 10.93
N GLY A 102 17.66 -27.77 10.05
CA GLY A 102 17.15 -26.45 10.41
C GLY A 102 16.92 -25.44 9.28
N GLY A 103 17.01 -25.84 8.00
CA GLY A 103 16.81 -24.94 6.87
C GLY A 103 15.51 -24.14 6.97
N SER A 104 15.61 -22.81 6.91
CA SER A 104 14.44 -21.92 7.00
C SER A 104 13.51 -22.14 5.81
N GLY A 105 12.42 -22.89 6.02
CA GLY A 105 11.38 -23.09 4.99
C GLY A 105 10.67 -21.77 4.66
N TYR A 106 10.19 -21.63 3.43
CA TYR A 106 9.44 -20.47 2.97
C TYR A 106 8.14 -20.90 2.30
N VAL A 107 7.17 -19.99 2.21
CA VAL A 107 5.90 -20.24 1.53
C VAL A 107 5.99 -19.73 0.10
N THR A 108 5.57 -20.57 -0.84
CA THR A 108 5.36 -20.22 -2.24
C THR A 108 3.88 -20.19 -2.56
N TYR A 109 3.49 -19.33 -3.48
CA TYR A 109 2.12 -19.13 -3.93
C TYR A 109 2.05 -19.42 -5.42
N LEU A 110 0.96 -20.05 -5.85
CA LEU A 110 0.65 -20.25 -7.27
C LEU A 110 0.02 -18.98 -7.82
N ILE A 111 0.75 -18.30 -8.71
CA ILE A 111 0.26 -17.11 -9.41
C ILE A 111 -0.23 -17.56 -10.78
N ALA A 112 -1.54 -17.51 -11.00
CA ALA A 112 -2.14 -17.80 -12.30
C ALA A 112 -2.54 -16.49 -12.99
N THR A 113 -2.22 -16.41 -14.28
CA THR A 113 -2.37 -15.20 -15.10
C THR A 113 -3.14 -15.52 -16.37
N TRP A 114 -4.12 -14.68 -16.68
CA TRP A 114 -4.88 -14.69 -17.93
C TRP A 114 -4.78 -13.33 -18.61
N THR A 115 -4.44 -13.30 -19.90
CA THR A 115 -4.25 -12.02 -20.61
C THR A 115 -4.44 -12.16 -22.11
N ASN A 116 -4.80 -11.05 -22.77
CA ASN A 116 -4.77 -10.87 -24.22
C ASN A 116 -3.67 -9.88 -24.67
N LEU A 117 -2.76 -9.50 -23.78
CA LEU A 117 -1.66 -8.57 -24.07
C LEU A 117 -0.60 -9.24 -24.98
N PRO A 118 -0.19 -8.59 -26.09
CA PRO A 118 0.74 -9.17 -27.06
C PRO A 118 2.17 -9.33 -26.51
N GLU A 119 2.52 -8.63 -25.43
CA GLU A 119 3.83 -8.74 -24.80
C GLU A 119 4.03 -10.10 -24.12
N PHE A 120 2.95 -10.81 -23.80
CA PHE A 120 3.00 -12.09 -23.11
C PHE A 120 3.01 -13.28 -24.08
N ASN A 121 3.94 -14.22 -23.85
CA ASN A 121 4.00 -15.52 -24.51
C ASN A 121 2.87 -16.47 -24.05
N GLY A 122 1.64 -16.22 -24.50
CA GLY A 122 0.47 -17.07 -24.23
C GLY A 122 -0.62 -16.36 -23.44
N THR A 123 -1.83 -16.92 -23.49
CA THR A 123 -3.05 -16.30 -22.92
C THR A 123 -3.34 -16.77 -21.50
N GLU A 124 -2.77 -17.90 -21.09
CA GLU A 124 -2.95 -18.49 -19.75
C GLU A 124 -1.67 -19.22 -19.33
N PHE A 125 -1.16 -18.89 -18.15
CA PHE A 125 0.02 -19.54 -17.59
C PHE A 125 0.07 -19.35 -16.07
N SER A 126 0.91 -20.13 -15.40
CA SER A 126 1.08 -20.03 -13.94
C SER A 126 2.53 -20.23 -13.51
N VAL A 127 2.95 -19.47 -12.49
CA VAL A 127 4.29 -19.56 -11.88
C VAL A 127 4.16 -19.67 -10.36
N ARG A 128 5.13 -20.35 -9.72
CA ARG A 128 5.24 -20.33 -8.26
C ARG A 128 6.23 -19.26 -7.82
N ARG A 129 5.81 -18.40 -6.89
CA ARG A 129 6.65 -17.32 -6.33
C ARG A 129 6.61 -17.29 -4.81
N ARG A 130 7.73 -16.95 -4.19
CA ARG A 130 7.79 -16.62 -2.75
C ARG A 130 7.63 -15.13 -2.55
N PHE A 131 7.27 -14.71 -1.33
CA PHE A 131 7.16 -13.30 -0.98
C PHE A 131 8.42 -12.47 -1.30
N LYS A 132 9.62 -13.06 -1.15
CA LYS A 132 10.88 -12.40 -1.47
C LYS A 132 11.01 -12.02 -2.95
N ASP A 133 10.42 -12.81 -3.85
CA ASP A 133 10.41 -12.52 -5.28
C ASP A 133 9.55 -11.29 -5.57
N VAL A 134 8.41 -11.16 -4.87
CA VAL A 134 7.52 -9.99 -4.96
C VAL A 134 8.22 -8.73 -4.44
N VAL A 135 9.03 -8.84 -3.38
CA VAL A 135 9.87 -7.73 -2.90
C VAL A 135 10.84 -7.29 -4.00
N THR A 136 11.51 -8.25 -4.67
CA THR A 136 12.43 -7.94 -5.77
C THR A 136 11.74 -7.30 -6.97
N LEU A 137 10.52 -7.76 -7.30
CA LEU A 137 9.67 -7.12 -8.31
C LEU A 137 9.39 -5.65 -7.94
N SER A 138 8.92 -5.42 -6.71
CA SER A 138 8.59 -4.07 -6.22
C SER A 138 9.80 -3.13 -6.25
N ASP A 139 10.98 -3.59 -5.83
CA ASP A 139 12.20 -2.78 -5.85
C ASP A 139 12.59 -2.41 -7.29
N ARG A 140 12.47 -3.35 -8.24
CA ARG A 140 12.76 -3.10 -9.66
C ARG A 140 11.78 -2.16 -10.32
N LEU A 141 10.48 -2.32 -10.04
CA LEU A 141 9.46 -1.39 -10.51
C LEU A 141 9.73 0.02 -10.01
N SER A 142 10.11 0.18 -8.73
CA SER A 142 10.45 1.49 -8.16
C SER A 142 11.68 2.13 -8.81
N GLU A 143 12.64 1.33 -9.28
CA GLU A 143 13.84 1.82 -9.95
C GLU A 143 13.59 2.18 -11.42
N ALA A 144 12.85 1.34 -12.15
CA ALA A 144 12.63 1.51 -13.59
C ALA A 144 11.54 2.54 -13.92
N TYR A 145 10.54 2.69 -13.03
CA TYR A 145 9.36 3.54 -13.22
C TYR A 145 9.31 4.66 -12.19
N ARG A 146 10.39 5.43 -12.09
CA ARG A 146 10.47 6.60 -11.19
C ARG A 146 9.40 7.63 -11.55
N GLY A 147 8.80 8.20 -10.52
CA GLY A 147 7.72 9.18 -10.66
C GLY A 147 6.34 8.61 -11.00
N TYR A 148 6.18 7.29 -11.13
CA TYR A 148 4.86 6.66 -11.23
C TYR A 148 4.24 6.39 -9.85
N PHE A 149 2.90 6.43 -9.74
CA PHE A 149 2.21 6.08 -8.49
C PHE A 149 2.04 4.57 -8.39
N ILE A 150 3.15 3.88 -8.15
CA ILE A 150 3.20 2.42 -8.10
C ILE A 150 2.55 1.94 -6.80
N PRO A 151 1.54 1.04 -6.87
CA PRO A 151 0.95 0.43 -5.69
C PRO A 151 2.01 -0.08 -4.72
N LEU A 152 1.77 0.07 -3.42
CA LEU A 152 2.67 -0.48 -2.43
C LEU A 152 2.50 -1.99 -2.29
N ARG A 153 3.63 -2.69 -2.17
CA ARG A 153 3.64 -4.09 -1.77
C ARG A 153 3.15 -4.24 -0.33
N PRO A 154 2.56 -5.39 0.05
CA PRO A 154 2.26 -5.67 1.43
C PRO A 154 3.52 -5.72 2.30
N ASP A 155 3.38 -5.32 3.56
CA ASP A 155 4.50 -5.22 4.48
C ASP A 155 5.10 -6.59 4.85
N LYS A 156 6.40 -6.56 5.11
CA LYS A 156 7.10 -7.70 5.70
C LYS A 156 6.80 -7.74 7.21
N SER A 157 5.57 -8.00 7.58
CA SER A 157 5.19 -8.10 8.99
C SER A 157 5.78 -9.36 9.61
N VAL A 158 6.90 -9.19 10.33
CA VAL A 158 7.52 -10.24 11.15
C VAL A 158 6.73 -10.42 12.45
N VAL A 159 6.10 -9.33 12.93
CA VAL A 159 5.30 -9.31 14.16
C VAL A 159 3.99 -10.06 13.97
N GLU A 160 3.24 -9.81 12.89
CA GLU A 160 2.02 -10.60 12.58
C GLU A 160 2.35 -12.08 12.40
N SER A 161 3.51 -12.42 11.83
CA SER A 161 3.93 -13.82 11.69
C SER A 161 4.15 -14.52 13.03
N GLN A 162 4.39 -13.78 14.11
CA GLN A 162 4.63 -14.29 15.46
C GLN A 162 3.38 -14.27 16.33
N VAL A 163 2.49 -13.30 16.12
CA VAL A 163 1.29 -13.07 16.93
C VAL A 163 0.05 -13.78 16.37
N MET A 164 -0.03 -13.99 15.05
CA MET A 164 -1.17 -14.63 14.41
C MET A 164 -1.00 -16.15 14.30
N GLN A 165 -2.13 -16.86 14.19
CA GLN A 165 -2.08 -18.28 13.83
C GLN A 165 -1.42 -18.43 12.45
N LYS A 166 -0.51 -19.41 12.33
CA LYS A 166 0.31 -19.59 11.13
C LYS A 166 -0.52 -19.74 9.84
N HIS A 167 -1.68 -20.38 9.90
CA HIS A 167 -2.57 -20.55 8.75
C HIS A 167 -3.19 -19.21 8.33
N GLU A 168 -3.71 -18.45 9.29
CA GLU A 168 -4.31 -17.12 9.08
C GLU A 168 -3.31 -16.14 8.46
N PHE A 169 -2.08 -16.10 8.98
CA PHE A 169 -1.01 -15.28 8.42
C PHE A 169 -0.70 -15.61 6.95
N VAL A 170 -0.67 -16.90 6.61
CA VAL A 170 -0.38 -17.35 5.23
C VAL A 170 -1.50 -16.93 4.29
N GLU A 171 -2.75 -17.04 4.72
CA GLU A 171 -3.92 -16.65 3.94
C GLU A 171 -4.03 -15.13 3.79
N ASN A 172 -3.84 -14.36 4.87
CA ASN A 172 -3.81 -12.90 4.82
C ASN A 172 -2.73 -12.40 3.86
N ARG A 173 -1.54 -13.01 3.90
CA ARG A 173 -0.49 -12.71 2.93
C ARG A 173 -0.89 -13.08 1.51
N ARG A 174 -1.57 -14.21 1.28
CA ARG A 174 -2.06 -14.60 -0.05
C ARG A 174 -3.02 -13.56 -0.61
N VAL A 175 -4.01 -13.15 0.18
CA VAL A 175 -4.99 -12.10 -0.19
C VAL A 175 -4.28 -10.78 -0.51
N ALA A 176 -3.34 -10.36 0.34
CA ALA A 176 -2.61 -9.11 0.14
C ALA A 176 -1.71 -9.13 -1.11
N LEU A 177 -1.07 -10.28 -1.41
CA LEU A 177 -0.32 -10.48 -2.64
C LEU A 177 -1.21 -10.42 -3.88
N GLU A 178 -2.39 -11.04 -3.82
CA GLU A 178 -3.38 -10.99 -4.91
C GLU A 178 -3.84 -9.56 -5.17
N LYS A 179 -4.21 -8.83 -4.11
CA LYS A 179 -4.61 -7.42 -4.16
C LYS A 179 -3.50 -6.56 -4.78
N TYR A 180 -2.25 -6.75 -4.35
CA TYR A 180 -1.10 -6.03 -4.89
C TYR A 180 -0.88 -6.29 -6.39
N LEU A 181 -0.81 -7.56 -6.80
CA LEU A 181 -0.54 -7.92 -8.20
C LEU A 181 -1.68 -7.48 -9.14
N ARG A 182 -2.93 -7.55 -8.70
CA ARG A 182 -4.06 -7.00 -9.46
C ARG A 182 -3.93 -5.49 -9.66
N LYS A 183 -3.60 -4.73 -8.61
CA LYS A 183 -3.35 -3.29 -8.74
C LYS A 183 -2.22 -2.95 -9.73
N LEU A 184 -1.16 -3.77 -9.78
CA LEU A 184 -0.11 -3.61 -10.80
C LEU A 184 -0.64 -3.88 -12.22
N ALA A 185 -1.52 -4.87 -12.38
CA ALA A 185 -2.12 -5.25 -13.64
C ALA A 185 -3.19 -4.27 -14.14
N ASP A 186 -3.85 -3.55 -13.24
CA ASP A 186 -4.81 -2.50 -13.57
C ASP A 186 -4.10 -1.18 -13.94
N HIS A 187 -2.89 -0.96 -13.44
CA HIS A 187 -2.12 0.25 -13.72
C HIS A 187 -1.70 0.32 -15.22
N PRO A 188 -2.02 1.40 -15.95
CA PRO A 188 -1.93 1.45 -17.41
C PRO A 188 -0.52 1.25 -17.98
N VAL A 189 0.51 1.78 -17.29
CA VAL A 189 1.92 1.61 -17.67
C VAL A 189 2.52 0.34 -17.07
N ILE A 190 2.35 0.08 -15.77
CA ILE A 190 2.99 -1.04 -15.08
C ILE A 190 2.50 -2.41 -15.59
N LYS A 191 1.25 -2.53 -16.04
CA LYS A 191 0.73 -3.77 -16.63
C LYS A 191 1.49 -4.24 -17.86
N ARG A 192 2.15 -3.32 -18.58
CA ARG A 192 2.99 -3.58 -19.75
C ARG A 192 4.49 -3.57 -19.42
N SER A 193 4.86 -3.55 -18.14
CA SER A 193 6.27 -3.53 -17.72
C SER A 193 6.97 -4.86 -17.98
N GLU A 194 8.24 -4.75 -18.33
CA GLU A 194 9.11 -5.91 -18.54
C GLU A 194 9.32 -6.67 -17.22
N GLU A 195 9.43 -5.95 -16.11
CA GLU A 195 9.63 -6.46 -14.77
C GLU A 195 8.45 -7.34 -14.33
N LEU A 196 7.21 -6.86 -14.52
CA LEU A 196 6.01 -7.63 -14.21
C LEU A 196 5.89 -8.83 -15.14
N ARG A 197 6.16 -8.66 -16.44
CA ARG A 197 6.10 -9.74 -17.43
C ARG A 197 7.07 -10.88 -17.08
N VAL A 198 8.33 -10.56 -16.83
CA VAL A 198 9.35 -11.54 -16.42
C VAL A 198 8.95 -12.22 -15.11
N PHE A 199 8.44 -11.45 -14.14
CA PHE A 199 7.95 -11.99 -12.88
C PHE A 199 6.78 -12.96 -13.04
N LEU A 200 5.90 -12.76 -14.02
CA LEU A 200 4.74 -13.61 -14.24
C LEU A 200 5.03 -14.83 -15.13
N GLN A 201 6.06 -14.79 -16.01
CA GLN A 201 6.31 -15.87 -16.98
C GLN A 201 7.52 -16.77 -16.67
N VAL A 202 8.60 -16.23 -16.10
CA VAL A 202 9.87 -16.99 -16.04
C VAL A 202 9.87 -18.03 -14.91
N GLN A 203 9.87 -19.31 -15.23
CA GLN A 203 9.95 -20.36 -14.21
C GLN A 203 11.30 -20.33 -13.47
N GLY A 204 11.28 -20.64 -12.18
CA GLY A 204 12.49 -20.76 -11.36
C GLY A 204 13.09 -19.42 -10.90
N LYS A 205 14.42 -19.38 -10.75
CA LYS A 205 15.15 -18.21 -10.22
C LYS A 205 15.03 -17.07 -11.23
N LEU A 206 14.46 -15.96 -10.77
CA LEU A 206 14.29 -14.78 -11.60
C LEU A 206 15.67 -14.31 -12.12
N PRO A 207 15.87 -14.12 -13.45
CA PRO A 207 17.08 -13.55 -14.04
C PRO A 207 17.21 -12.04 -13.72
N LEU A 208 16.32 -11.56 -12.85
CA LEU A 208 16.32 -10.26 -12.27
C LEU A 208 17.57 -10.11 -11.38
N VAL A 209 18.70 -9.70 -11.97
CA VAL A 209 19.90 -9.19 -11.28
C VAL A 209 19.45 -8.31 -10.09
N LYS A 210 19.83 -8.67 -8.86
CA LYS A 210 19.58 -7.81 -7.70
C LYS A 210 20.24 -6.47 -8.00
N THR A 211 19.52 -5.38 -7.79
CA THR A 211 20.02 -4.03 -8.04
C THR A 211 21.40 -3.89 -7.38
N THR A 212 22.43 -3.81 -8.22
CA THR A 212 23.76 -3.39 -7.79
C THR A 212 23.61 -1.92 -7.41
N ASP A 213 24.12 -1.55 -6.23
CA ASP A 213 23.99 -0.21 -5.65
C ASP A 213 24.16 0.90 -6.71
N VAL A 214 23.38 1.98 -6.58
CA VAL A 214 23.45 3.16 -7.46
C VAL A 214 24.88 3.70 -7.60
N ALA A 215 25.70 3.54 -6.55
CA ALA A 215 27.13 3.83 -6.55
C ALA A 215 27.91 3.03 -7.61
N SER A 216 27.57 1.77 -7.85
CA SER A 216 28.23 0.92 -8.85
C SER A 216 27.90 1.34 -10.28
N ARG A 217 26.69 1.88 -10.55
CA ARG A 217 26.33 2.38 -11.89
C ARG A 217 26.94 3.75 -12.20
N MET A 218 27.10 4.60 -11.18
CA MET A 218 27.86 5.85 -11.32
C MET A 218 29.36 5.61 -11.43
N LEU A 219 29.88 4.54 -10.81
CA LEU A 219 31.28 4.14 -10.95
C LEU A 219 31.57 3.46 -12.29
N ASP A 220 30.65 2.68 -12.86
CA ASP A 220 30.83 2.03 -14.18
C ASP A 220 30.90 3.06 -15.33
N GLY A 221 30.20 4.19 -15.21
CA GLY A 221 30.37 5.35 -16.08
C GLY A 221 31.71 6.09 -15.92
N ALA A 222 32.44 5.83 -14.83
CA ALA A 222 33.76 6.39 -14.54
C ALA A 222 34.91 5.38 -14.78
N VAL A 223 34.64 4.12 -15.13
CA VAL A 223 35.68 3.12 -15.44
C VAL A 223 36.13 3.20 -16.91
N LYS A 224 36.62 4.37 -17.32
CA LYS A 224 37.59 4.53 -18.43
C LYS A 224 38.64 5.59 -18.08
N LEU A 225 39.17 5.53 -16.86
CA LEU A 225 40.37 6.28 -16.50
C LEU A 225 41.63 5.43 -16.80
N PRO A 226 42.67 5.99 -17.45
CA PRO A 226 43.94 5.31 -17.66
C PRO A 226 44.58 4.89 -16.33
N LYS A 227 44.93 3.60 -16.22
CA LYS A 227 45.52 2.92 -15.05
C LYS A 227 46.97 3.35 -14.69
N GLN A 228 47.34 4.63 -14.82
CA GLN A 228 48.71 5.10 -14.54
C GLN A 228 48.84 6.12 -13.41
N LEU A 229 47.82 6.30 -12.56
CA LEU A 229 47.86 7.31 -11.48
C LEU A 229 47.78 6.77 -10.04
N PHE A 230 47.83 5.46 -9.82
CA PHE A 230 47.96 4.91 -8.46
C PHE A 230 49.12 3.93 -8.39
N GLY A 231 50.11 4.31 -7.59
CA GLY A 231 51.33 3.55 -7.34
C GLY A 231 51.05 2.19 -6.72
N GLU A 232 51.68 1.19 -7.32
CA GLU A 232 52.27 -0.03 -6.76
C GLU A 232 52.04 -0.32 -5.25
N SER A 233 51.18 -1.30 -4.96
CA SER A 233 51.52 -2.45 -4.11
C SER A 233 50.48 -3.58 -4.25
N VAL A 234 51.00 -4.80 -4.30
CA VAL A 234 50.43 -6.13 -4.59
C VAL A 234 49.41 -6.53 -3.49
N VAL A 235 48.29 -7.23 -3.75
CA VAL A 235 48.14 -8.69 -3.92
C VAL A 235 46.77 -9.01 -4.55
N SER A 236 46.80 -9.92 -5.53
CA SER A 236 45.66 -10.57 -6.15
C SER A 236 45.14 -11.72 -5.28
N ALA A 237 43.83 -11.75 -5.01
CA ALA A 237 43.13 -12.97 -4.61
C ALA A 237 41.68 -12.88 -5.07
N ALA A 238 41.38 -13.58 -6.17
CA ALA A 238 40.02 -13.88 -6.59
C ALA A 238 39.37 -14.79 -5.54
N VAL A 239 38.26 -14.35 -4.94
CA VAL A 239 37.36 -15.22 -4.16
C VAL A 239 35.93 -14.91 -4.56
N ASP A 240 35.24 -15.99 -4.92
CA ASP A 240 33.86 -16.10 -5.38
C ASP A 240 32.86 -15.68 -4.29
N PRO A 241 31.88 -14.78 -4.53
CA PRO A 241 30.94 -14.35 -3.50
C PRO A 241 29.64 -15.17 -3.56
N SER A 242 29.69 -16.41 -3.10
CA SER A 242 28.51 -17.11 -2.58
C SER A 242 28.70 -17.45 -1.11
N GLU A 243 27.68 -17.12 -0.33
CA GLU A 243 27.46 -17.46 1.09
C GLU A 243 28.30 -16.74 2.16
N VAL A 244 27.80 -15.58 2.63
CA VAL A 244 27.73 -15.28 4.07
C VAL A 244 26.39 -14.59 4.37
N VAL A 245 25.89 -14.89 5.57
CA VAL A 245 24.53 -14.80 6.13
C VAL A 245 24.09 -13.35 6.48
N GLN A 246 22.77 -13.10 6.36
CA GLN A 246 22.00 -11.87 6.66
C GLN A 246 22.08 -11.43 8.15
N PRO A 247 21.63 -10.23 8.61
CA PRO A 247 20.60 -9.35 8.04
C PRO A 247 20.77 -7.81 8.14
N ALA A 248 19.85 -7.13 7.44
CA ALA A 248 19.28 -5.81 7.72
C ALA A 248 19.68 -4.64 6.79
N LYS A 249 18.67 -3.80 6.52
CA LYS A 249 18.72 -2.34 6.23
C LYS A 249 18.54 -1.85 4.79
N GLY A 250 17.59 -2.44 4.06
CA GLY A 250 16.79 -1.64 3.12
C GLY A 250 16.12 -0.47 3.86
N GLY A 251 16.37 0.77 3.40
CA GLY A 251 15.85 2.03 3.97
C GLY A 251 16.76 2.73 4.99
N ARG A 252 17.63 2.01 5.72
CA ARG A 252 18.59 2.62 6.66
C ARG A 252 19.96 2.90 6.04
N ASP A 253 20.31 2.22 4.95
CA ASP A 253 21.52 2.57 4.19
C ASP A 253 21.32 3.81 3.32
N LEU A 254 20.10 4.16 2.87
CA LEU A 254 19.89 5.47 2.23
C LEU A 254 20.17 6.62 3.21
N LEU A 255 19.78 6.47 4.48
CA LEU A 255 20.09 7.42 5.55
C LEU A 255 21.58 7.39 5.94
N ARG A 256 22.25 6.24 5.87
CA ARG A 256 23.69 6.11 6.10
C ARG A 256 24.50 6.70 4.95
N MET A 257 24.08 6.51 3.71
CA MET A 257 24.64 7.09 2.50
C MET A 257 24.33 8.59 2.44
N PHE A 258 23.14 9.03 2.86
CA PHE A 258 22.85 10.44 3.12
C PHE A 258 23.73 10.99 4.24
N LYS A 259 24.05 10.19 5.26
CA LYS A 259 24.91 10.58 6.38
C LYS A 259 26.39 10.58 6.00
N GLU A 260 26.85 9.67 5.15
CA GLU A 260 28.23 9.52 4.65
C GLU A 260 28.51 10.51 3.50
N LEU A 261 27.54 10.77 2.61
CA LEU A 261 27.54 11.87 1.64
C LEU A 261 27.43 13.23 2.36
N ARG A 262 26.60 13.31 3.41
CA ARG A 262 26.63 14.47 4.32
C ARG A 262 28.01 14.58 4.94
N GLN A 263 28.64 13.52 5.43
CA GLN A 263 29.96 13.60 6.06
C GLN A 263 31.08 13.98 5.06
N SER A 264 30.98 13.58 3.78
CA SER A 264 31.92 14.00 2.75
C SER A 264 31.71 15.45 2.29
N VAL A 265 30.46 15.94 2.29
CA VAL A 265 30.12 17.34 1.98
C VAL A 265 30.36 18.28 3.18
N THR A 266 30.19 17.78 4.41
CA THR A 266 30.39 18.57 5.65
C THR A 266 31.87 18.81 5.95
N ASN A 267 32.77 17.99 5.40
CA ASN A 267 34.21 18.16 5.60
C ASN A 267 34.81 19.27 4.70
N ASP A 268 34.09 19.79 3.70
CA ASP A 268 34.58 20.83 2.78
C ASP A 268 33.66 22.06 2.62
N TRP A 269 32.44 22.03 3.17
CA TRP A 269 31.53 23.19 3.12
C TRP A 269 30.58 23.21 4.33
N GLY A 270 30.58 24.32 5.05
CA GLY A 270 29.85 24.48 6.31
C GLY A 270 28.35 24.17 6.20
N GLY A 271 27.93 23.12 6.90
CA GLY A 271 26.80 23.17 7.85
C GLY A 271 25.36 23.30 7.36
N ALA A 272 25.05 23.55 6.08
CA ALA A 272 23.67 23.62 5.59
C ALA A 272 23.43 22.61 4.47
N LYS A 273 22.43 21.74 4.67
CA LYS A 273 21.83 20.91 3.61
C LYS A 273 21.54 21.84 2.42
N PRO A 274 21.95 21.56 1.17
CA PRO A 274 21.48 22.33 0.02
C PRO A 274 19.95 22.29 0.07
N LEU A 275 19.33 23.45 0.25
CA LEU A 275 17.87 23.55 0.21
C LEU A 275 17.48 23.20 -1.22
N VAL A 276 16.79 22.09 -1.41
CA VAL A 276 16.17 21.78 -2.70
C VAL A 276 15.09 22.84 -2.91
N VAL A 277 15.39 23.81 -3.77
CA VAL A 277 14.43 24.87 -4.12
C VAL A 277 13.63 24.37 -5.31
N GLU A 278 12.42 23.92 -5.06
CA GLU A 278 11.44 23.63 -6.11
C GLU A 278 10.75 24.94 -6.49
N GLU A 279 10.95 25.38 -7.73
CA GLU A 279 10.39 26.65 -8.25
C GLU A 279 9.04 26.45 -8.95
N ASP A 280 8.64 25.20 -9.19
CA ASP A 280 7.39 24.84 -9.85
C ASP A 280 6.20 25.09 -8.93
N LYS A 281 5.65 26.30 -9.01
CA LYS A 281 4.50 26.74 -8.20
C LYS A 281 3.28 25.84 -8.38
N GLU A 282 3.01 25.40 -9.61
CA GLU A 282 1.85 24.54 -9.88
C GLU A 282 2.00 23.19 -9.17
N PHE A 283 3.20 22.60 -9.19
CA PHE A 283 3.50 21.39 -8.44
C PHE A 283 3.38 21.61 -6.92
N LEU A 284 3.91 22.71 -6.39
CA LEU A 284 3.81 23.02 -4.96
C LEU A 284 2.36 23.16 -4.49
N ASP A 285 1.52 23.86 -5.26
CA ASP A 285 0.10 24.01 -4.97
C ASP A 285 -0.64 22.66 -5.01
N LYS A 286 -0.37 21.84 -6.02
CA LYS A 286 -0.94 20.49 -6.16
C LYS A 286 -0.49 19.56 -5.03
N ARG A 287 0.80 19.60 -4.67
CA ARG A 287 1.35 18.83 -3.55
C ARG A 287 0.70 19.22 -2.23
N LYS A 288 0.52 20.52 -1.98
CA LYS A 288 -0.17 21.01 -0.77
C LYS A 288 -1.61 20.50 -0.72
N LYS A 289 -2.38 20.63 -1.81
CA LYS A 289 -3.75 20.11 -1.89
C LYS A 289 -3.83 18.61 -1.60
N LEU A 290 -2.86 17.83 -2.06
CA LEU A 290 -2.79 16.40 -1.76
C LEU A 290 -2.44 16.10 -0.30
N GLN A 291 -1.60 16.91 0.34
CA GLN A 291 -1.29 16.78 1.77
C GLN A 291 -2.50 17.13 2.64
N ASP A 292 -3.24 18.17 2.26
CA ASP A 292 -4.50 18.53 2.92
C ASP A 292 -5.52 17.39 2.75
N PHE A 293 -5.65 16.83 1.53
CA PHE A 293 -6.47 15.66 1.26
C PHE A 293 -6.04 14.41 2.05
N GLU A 294 -4.74 14.12 2.18
CA GLU A 294 -4.24 12.98 2.97
C GLU A 294 -4.61 13.13 4.46
N THR A 295 -4.58 14.36 4.97
CA THR A 295 -5.00 14.69 6.33
C THR A 295 -6.51 14.47 6.51
N GLU A 296 -7.33 14.99 5.59
CA GLU A 296 -8.78 14.79 5.59
C GLU A 296 -9.14 13.31 5.48
N LEU A 297 -8.49 12.57 4.58
CA LEU A 297 -8.69 11.15 4.37
C LEU A 297 -8.40 10.34 5.63
N THR A 298 -7.31 10.68 6.35
CA THR A 298 -6.97 10.05 7.63
C THR A 298 -8.07 10.28 8.67
N ASN A 299 -8.57 11.52 8.78
CA ASN A 299 -9.63 11.86 9.71
C ASN A 299 -10.95 11.12 9.37
N VAL A 300 -11.33 11.08 8.09
CA VAL A 300 -12.53 10.36 7.64
C VAL A 300 -12.39 8.86 7.86
N SER A 301 -11.21 8.29 7.64
CA SER A 301 -10.91 6.88 7.94
C SER A 301 -11.12 6.54 9.41
N GLN A 302 -10.66 7.41 10.33
CA GLN A 302 -10.85 7.22 11.78
C GLN A 302 -12.33 7.32 12.19
N GLN A 303 -13.08 8.24 11.56
CA GLN A 303 -14.52 8.36 11.79
C GLN A 303 -15.26 7.13 11.25
N ALA A 304 -14.88 6.62 10.08
CA ALA A 304 -15.41 5.38 9.51
C ALA A 304 -15.20 4.17 10.41
N GLU A 305 -14.00 4.01 10.99
CA GLU A 305 -13.70 2.96 11.97
C GLU A 305 -14.59 3.08 13.22
N SER A 306 -14.78 4.30 13.71
CA SER A 306 -15.65 4.57 14.86
C SER A 306 -17.11 4.23 14.57
N LEU A 307 -17.59 4.53 13.35
CA LEU A 307 -18.94 4.17 12.89
C LEU A 307 -19.14 2.66 12.80
N VAL A 308 -18.20 1.94 12.18
CA VAL A 308 -18.20 0.47 12.08
C VAL A 308 -18.25 -0.16 13.47
N LYS A 309 -17.43 0.36 14.40
CA LYS A 309 -17.44 -0.11 15.79
C LYS A 309 -18.78 0.13 16.46
N ALA A 310 -19.37 1.31 16.31
CA ALA A 310 -20.69 1.61 16.86
C ALA A 310 -21.79 0.69 16.29
N GLN A 311 -21.78 0.40 14.97
CA GLN A 311 -22.71 -0.53 14.34
C GLN A 311 -22.56 -1.95 14.88
N GLN A 312 -21.32 -2.40 15.10
CA GLN A 312 -21.04 -3.68 15.74
C GLN A 312 -21.59 -3.73 17.18
N ASP A 313 -21.30 -2.71 17.98
CA ASP A 313 -21.73 -2.62 19.38
C ASP A 313 -23.26 -2.64 19.50
N ILE A 314 -23.99 -1.98 18.59
CA ILE A 314 -25.45 -2.02 18.51
C ILE A 314 -25.93 -3.44 18.22
N GLY A 315 -25.36 -4.10 17.21
CA GLY A 315 -25.70 -5.47 16.84
C GLY A 315 -25.47 -6.46 17.99
N GLU A 316 -24.38 -6.32 18.73
CA GLU A 316 -24.07 -7.13 19.91
C GLU A 316 -25.05 -6.87 21.06
N THR A 317 -25.33 -5.60 21.36
CA THR A 317 -26.26 -5.20 22.41
C THR A 317 -27.68 -5.71 22.15
N LEU A 318 -28.18 -5.57 20.91
CA LEU A 318 -29.49 -6.10 20.51
C LEU A 318 -29.55 -7.64 20.62
N GLY A 319 -28.45 -8.33 20.31
CA GLY A 319 -28.34 -9.77 20.46
C GLY A 319 -28.44 -10.20 21.93
N GLN A 320 -27.71 -9.51 22.81
CA GLN A 320 -27.77 -9.75 24.26
C GLN A 320 -29.16 -9.45 24.84
N LEU A 321 -29.79 -8.34 24.41
CA LEU A 321 -31.15 -7.97 24.78
C LEU A 321 -32.15 -9.06 24.38
N GLY A 322 -32.07 -9.53 23.14
CA GLY A 322 -32.91 -10.61 22.64
C GLY A 322 -32.78 -11.89 23.47
N LEU A 323 -31.54 -12.30 23.78
CA LEU A 323 -31.28 -13.46 24.64
C LEU A 323 -31.81 -13.28 26.08
N ALA A 324 -31.76 -12.07 26.63
CA ALA A 324 -32.34 -11.77 27.94
C ALA A 324 -33.87 -11.95 27.92
N PHE A 325 -34.56 -11.45 26.89
CA PHE A 325 -36.00 -11.65 26.74
C PHE A 325 -36.38 -13.13 26.48
N VAL A 326 -35.55 -13.91 25.79
CA VAL A 326 -35.76 -15.37 25.65
C VAL A 326 -35.74 -16.04 27.03
N LYS A 327 -34.73 -15.72 27.87
CA LYS A 327 -34.63 -16.28 29.22
C LYS A 327 -35.83 -15.91 30.09
N LEU A 328 -36.25 -14.65 30.01
CA LEU A 328 -37.38 -14.14 30.80
C LEU A 328 -38.72 -14.73 30.34
N THR A 329 -38.90 -14.90 29.03
CA THR A 329 -40.04 -15.63 28.44
C THR A 329 -40.10 -17.06 28.97
N LYS A 330 -38.96 -17.77 28.98
CA LYS A 330 -38.89 -19.14 29.48
C LYS A 330 -39.30 -19.20 30.96
N PHE A 331 -38.72 -18.34 31.79
CA PHE A 331 -39.04 -18.23 33.21
C PHE A 331 -40.54 -17.96 33.45
N GLU A 332 -41.11 -16.94 32.80
CA GLU A 332 -42.53 -16.62 32.95
C GLU A 332 -43.44 -17.74 32.43
N SER A 333 -43.04 -18.47 31.38
CA SER A 333 -43.83 -19.58 30.84
C SER A 333 -43.84 -20.82 31.71
N GLU A 334 -42.73 -21.10 32.41
CA GLU A 334 -42.60 -22.26 33.31
C GLU A 334 -43.37 -22.04 34.64
N GLU A 335 -43.53 -20.79 35.08
CA GLU A 335 -44.24 -20.41 36.31
C GLU A 335 -45.66 -19.84 36.07
N ALA A 336 -46.18 -19.89 34.85
CA ALA A 336 -47.44 -19.25 34.49
C ALA A 336 -48.68 -19.96 35.06
N MET A 337 -49.33 -19.33 36.05
CA MET A 337 -50.62 -19.75 36.62
C MET A 337 -51.80 -18.94 36.09
N PHE A 338 -51.56 -17.70 35.64
CA PHE A 338 -52.60 -16.77 35.20
C PHE A 338 -52.49 -16.43 33.71
N ASN A 339 -53.62 -16.14 33.06
CA ASN A 339 -53.65 -15.75 31.64
C ASN A 339 -52.84 -14.48 31.35
N SER A 340 -52.76 -13.53 32.30
CA SER A 340 -51.96 -12.32 32.16
C SER A 340 -50.45 -12.61 32.02
N GLN A 341 -49.94 -13.65 32.69
CA GLN A 341 -48.54 -14.07 32.57
C GLN A 341 -48.27 -14.71 31.20
N LYS A 342 -49.22 -15.50 30.68
CA LYS A 342 -49.12 -16.10 29.34
C LYS A 342 -49.09 -15.05 28.22
N VAL A 343 -49.93 -14.02 28.34
CA VAL A 343 -49.95 -12.89 27.38
C VAL A 343 -48.61 -12.14 27.43
N ARG A 344 -48.12 -11.82 28.63
CA ARG A 344 -46.83 -11.14 28.79
C ARG A 344 -45.67 -11.97 28.22
N ALA A 345 -45.61 -13.26 28.51
CA ALA A 345 -44.58 -14.14 27.96
C ALA A 345 -44.63 -14.17 26.41
N ALA A 346 -45.82 -14.12 25.80
CA ALA A 346 -45.96 -14.03 24.35
C ALA A 346 -45.44 -12.69 23.80
N ASP A 347 -45.75 -11.57 24.45
CA ASP A 347 -45.23 -10.25 24.05
C ASP A 347 -43.70 -10.19 24.18
N MET A 348 -43.15 -10.73 25.25
CA MET A 348 -41.71 -10.82 25.48
C MET A 348 -41.01 -11.71 24.45
N LYS A 349 -41.66 -12.80 24.02
CA LYS A 349 -41.17 -13.63 22.92
C LYS A 349 -41.10 -12.85 21.60
N ASN A 350 -42.08 -11.99 21.33
CA ASN A 350 -42.09 -11.14 20.14
C ASN A 350 -40.93 -10.14 20.21
N VAL A 351 -40.74 -9.45 21.34
CA VAL A 351 -39.60 -8.54 21.55
C VAL A 351 -38.26 -9.27 21.40
N ALA A 352 -38.13 -10.46 21.99
CA ALA A 352 -36.93 -11.28 21.86
C ALA A 352 -36.60 -11.58 20.38
N THR A 353 -37.62 -11.98 19.62
CA THR A 353 -37.47 -12.33 18.21
C THR A 353 -37.10 -11.11 17.38
N SER A 354 -37.75 -9.97 17.59
CA SER A 354 -37.43 -8.72 16.91
C SER A 354 -36.02 -8.22 17.24
N ALA A 355 -35.60 -8.28 18.51
CA ALA A 355 -34.25 -7.87 18.93
C ALA A 355 -33.14 -8.77 18.32
N VAL A 356 -33.35 -10.10 18.28
CA VAL A 356 -32.42 -11.02 17.61
C VAL A 356 -32.40 -10.79 16.09
N LYS A 357 -33.56 -10.49 15.48
CA LYS A 357 -33.62 -10.15 14.04
C LYS A 357 -32.81 -8.88 13.76
N ALA A 358 -33.05 -7.80 14.50
CA ALA A 358 -32.32 -6.54 14.36
C ALA A 358 -30.81 -6.73 14.59
N SER A 359 -30.40 -7.53 15.58
CA SER A 359 -28.99 -7.91 15.79
C SER A 359 -28.33 -8.51 14.55
N ARG A 360 -29.04 -9.41 13.84
CA ARG A 360 -28.54 -10.01 12.59
C ARG A 360 -28.43 -9.00 11.46
N LEU A 361 -29.41 -8.10 11.34
CA LEU A 361 -29.40 -7.04 10.33
C LEU A 361 -28.22 -6.08 10.55
N TYR A 362 -27.97 -5.64 11.79
CA TYR A 362 -26.80 -4.82 12.11
C TYR A 362 -25.47 -5.50 11.82
N ARG A 363 -25.36 -6.83 12.03
CA ARG A 363 -24.15 -7.58 11.67
C ARG A 363 -23.92 -7.63 10.16
N GLU A 364 -24.97 -7.86 9.38
CA GLU A 364 -24.89 -7.83 7.91
C GLU A 364 -24.55 -6.42 7.41
N LEU A 365 -25.23 -5.39 7.94
CA LEU A 365 -24.94 -4.00 7.62
C LEU A 365 -23.47 -3.68 7.90
N ASN A 366 -22.96 -4.04 9.09
CA ASN A 366 -21.59 -3.77 9.48
C ASN A 366 -20.60 -4.40 8.49
N ALA A 367 -20.84 -5.65 8.07
CA ALA A 367 -20.00 -6.33 7.07
C ALA A 367 -19.98 -5.58 5.72
N GLN A 368 -21.13 -5.08 5.26
CA GLN A 368 -21.21 -4.29 4.03
C GLN A 368 -20.58 -2.88 4.20
N THR A 369 -20.79 -2.23 5.34
CA THR A 369 -20.18 -0.94 5.67
C THR A 369 -18.65 -1.04 5.63
N VAL A 370 -18.06 -2.03 6.30
CA VAL A 370 -16.61 -2.29 6.27
C VAL A 370 -16.12 -2.45 4.82
N LYS A 371 -16.85 -3.21 4.00
CA LYS A 371 -16.48 -3.45 2.60
C LYS A 371 -16.45 -2.16 1.76
N HIS A 372 -17.41 -1.26 1.94
CA HIS A 372 -17.40 0.01 1.23
C HIS A 372 -16.31 0.95 1.76
N LEU A 373 -16.18 1.05 3.09
CA LEU A 373 -15.23 1.96 3.73
C LEU A 373 -13.77 1.51 3.61
N ASP A 374 -13.47 0.26 3.26
CA ASP A 374 -12.10 -0.21 2.91
C ASP A 374 -11.46 0.67 1.82
N LYS A 375 -12.27 1.34 0.98
CA LYS A 375 -11.78 2.26 -0.04
C LYS A 375 -11.00 3.45 0.55
N LEU A 376 -11.30 3.88 1.77
CA LEU A 376 -10.55 4.92 2.48
C LEU A 376 -9.12 4.45 2.78
N HIS A 377 -8.97 3.25 3.35
CA HIS A 377 -7.67 2.64 3.62
C HIS A 377 -6.89 2.34 2.34
N GLU A 378 -7.58 1.97 1.26
CA GLU A 378 -6.93 1.84 -0.04
C GLU A 378 -6.28 3.14 -0.52
N TYR A 379 -6.98 4.27 -0.36
CA TYR A 379 -6.45 5.58 -0.76
C TYR A 379 -5.34 6.09 0.17
N LEU A 380 -5.35 5.72 1.46
CA LEU A 380 -4.19 5.96 2.34
C LEU A 380 -2.95 5.23 1.81
N GLY A 381 -3.11 4.00 1.33
CA GLY A 381 -2.04 3.26 0.64
C GLY A 381 -1.57 3.93 -0.66
N VAL A 382 -2.50 4.54 -1.42
CA VAL A 382 -2.16 5.32 -2.62
C VAL A 382 -1.38 6.59 -2.27
N MET A 383 -1.71 7.29 -1.18
CA MET A 383 -0.96 8.48 -0.74
C MET A 383 0.50 8.16 -0.46
N LEU A 384 0.82 6.98 0.06
CA LEU A 384 2.22 6.55 0.21
C LEU A 384 2.93 6.37 -1.15
N ALA A 385 2.24 5.87 -2.17
CA ALA A 385 2.78 5.80 -3.54
C ALA A 385 3.02 7.19 -4.14
N VAL A 386 2.09 8.13 -3.92
CA VAL A 386 2.24 9.55 -4.30
C VAL A 386 3.47 10.15 -3.63
N ASN A 387 3.63 9.96 -2.31
CA ASN A 387 4.75 10.48 -1.54
C ASN A 387 6.10 9.91 -2.03
N ASN A 388 6.17 8.63 -2.41
CA ASN A 388 7.36 8.04 -3.01
C ASN A 388 7.69 8.68 -4.38
N ALA A 389 6.70 8.89 -5.23
CA ALA A 389 6.88 9.51 -6.54
C ALA A 389 7.32 10.99 -6.43
N TYR A 390 6.86 11.71 -5.42
CA TYR A 390 7.32 13.08 -5.13
C TYR A 390 8.71 13.13 -4.49
N ALA A 391 9.09 12.10 -3.73
CA ALA A 391 10.46 11.94 -3.27
C ALA A 391 11.42 11.68 -4.45
N ASP A 392 10.99 10.89 -5.44
CA ASP A 392 11.75 10.69 -6.68
C ASP A 392 12.02 12.00 -7.42
N ARG A 393 10.99 12.84 -7.58
CA ARG A 393 11.10 14.17 -8.16
C ARG A 393 12.08 15.04 -7.38
N SER A 394 11.94 15.10 -6.06
CA SER A 394 12.80 15.91 -5.20
C SER A 394 14.27 15.48 -5.28
N ASN A 395 14.52 14.16 -5.34
CA ASN A 395 15.86 13.59 -5.49
C ASN A 395 16.48 13.87 -6.86
N ALA A 396 15.67 13.81 -7.93
CA ALA A 396 16.11 14.16 -9.28
C ALA A 396 16.44 15.66 -9.39
N LEU A 397 15.61 16.53 -8.81
CA LEU A 397 15.87 17.97 -8.75
C LEU A 397 17.16 18.29 -7.98
N LEU A 398 17.37 17.63 -6.83
CA LEU A 398 18.60 17.78 -6.06
C LEU A 398 19.83 17.43 -6.91
N THR A 399 19.76 16.34 -7.68
CA THR A 399 20.85 15.92 -8.59
C THR A 399 21.15 17.00 -9.62
N VAL A 400 20.13 17.59 -10.24
CA VAL A 400 20.28 18.71 -11.20
C VAL A 400 20.95 19.91 -10.54
N GLN A 401 20.48 20.32 -9.35
CA GLN A 401 21.02 21.47 -8.62
C GLN A 401 22.46 21.25 -8.16
N THR A 402 22.82 20.04 -7.72
CA THR A 402 24.19 19.68 -7.38
C THR A 402 25.11 19.82 -8.58
N LEU A 403 24.74 19.25 -9.73
CA LEU A 403 25.58 19.32 -10.94
C LEU A 403 25.72 20.76 -11.46
N LEU A 404 24.66 21.58 -11.38
CA LEU A 404 24.73 23.01 -11.71
C LEU A 404 25.72 23.76 -10.80
N SER A 405 25.70 23.47 -9.50
CA SER A 405 26.65 24.06 -8.54
C SER A 405 28.08 23.62 -8.84
N GLU A 406 28.31 22.35 -9.15
CA GLU A 406 29.62 21.83 -9.55
C GLU A 406 30.14 22.49 -10.82
N LEU A 407 29.29 22.69 -11.84
CA LEU A 407 29.64 23.41 -13.07
C LEU A 407 30.06 24.85 -12.78
N SER A 408 29.30 25.57 -11.95
CA SER A 408 29.66 26.93 -11.52
C SER A 408 31.02 26.96 -10.81
N ASN A 409 31.29 25.96 -9.95
CA ASN A 409 32.56 25.85 -9.22
C ASN A 409 33.73 25.57 -10.19
N LEU A 410 33.56 24.63 -11.12
CA LEU A 410 34.56 24.32 -12.16
C LEU A 410 34.84 25.54 -13.04
N SER A 411 33.80 26.23 -13.51
CA SER A 411 33.92 27.47 -14.30
C SER A 411 34.73 28.53 -13.55
N SER A 412 34.39 28.80 -12.29
CA SER A 412 35.12 29.79 -11.48
C SER A 412 36.60 29.42 -11.24
N ARG A 413 36.90 28.11 -11.16
CA ARG A 413 38.27 27.62 -10.97
C ARG A 413 39.08 27.75 -12.25
N ILE A 414 38.46 27.47 -13.40
CA ILE A 414 39.06 27.67 -14.73
C ILE A 414 39.39 29.14 -14.92
N GLU A 415 38.44 30.05 -14.70
CA GLU A 415 38.64 31.51 -14.83
C GLU A 415 39.80 32.02 -13.96
N LYS A 416 39.87 31.59 -12.69
CA LYS A 416 40.96 31.97 -11.78
C LYS A 416 42.32 31.48 -12.27
N LEU A 417 42.39 30.26 -12.80
CA LEU A 417 43.64 29.70 -13.35
C LEU A 417 44.04 30.37 -14.66
N GLU A 418 43.10 30.68 -15.54
CA GLU A 418 43.33 31.41 -16.79
C GLU A 418 43.84 32.84 -16.51
N ALA A 419 43.22 33.54 -15.56
CA ALA A 419 43.66 34.86 -15.11
C ALA A 419 45.06 34.82 -14.49
N ALA A 420 45.40 33.76 -13.75
CA ALA A 420 46.73 33.56 -13.15
C ALA A 420 47.80 33.16 -14.18
N ALA A 421 47.43 32.38 -15.20
CA ALA A 421 48.33 31.97 -16.29
C ALA A 421 48.68 33.15 -17.20
N SER A 422 47.73 34.05 -17.45
CA SER A 422 47.89 35.24 -18.30
C SER A 422 48.88 36.27 -17.75
N LYS A 423 49.18 36.24 -16.45
CA LYS A 423 50.12 37.17 -15.79
C LYS A 423 51.60 36.80 -15.96
N ILE A 424 51.92 35.60 -16.46
CA ILE A 424 53.30 35.13 -16.62
C ILE A 424 53.64 35.08 -18.12
N PHE A 425 54.57 35.93 -18.55
CA PHE A 425 55.06 35.96 -19.93
C PHE A 425 55.73 34.62 -20.27
N GLY A 426 55.19 33.90 -21.26
CA GLY A 426 55.65 32.57 -21.68
C GLY A 426 54.75 31.40 -21.28
N GLY A 427 53.73 31.62 -20.43
CA GLY A 427 52.69 30.64 -20.08
C GLY A 427 53.22 29.44 -19.27
N ASP A 428 52.75 29.29 -18.04
CA ASP A 428 53.08 28.11 -17.23
C ASP A 428 52.44 26.84 -17.85
N ARG A 429 53.25 26.04 -18.58
CA ARG A 429 52.79 24.81 -19.25
C ARG A 429 52.05 23.85 -18.30
N SER A 430 52.39 23.86 -17.01
CA SER A 430 51.70 23.04 -16.01
C SER A 430 50.28 23.55 -15.73
N ARG A 431 50.08 24.87 -15.67
CA ARG A 431 48.75 25.50 -15.49
C ARG A 431 47.88 25.33 -16.73
N VAL A 432 48.47 25.43 -17.92
CA VAL A 432 47.75 25.18 -19.18
C VAL A 432 47.21 23.75 -19.22
N ARG A 433 48.02 22.74 -18.87
CA ARG A 433 47.55 21.35 -18.76
C ARG A 433 46.43 21.19 -17.74
N LYS A 434 46.56 21.82 -16.57
CA LYS A 434 45.52 21.76 -15.51
C LYS A 434 44.21 22.44 -15.92
N ILE A 435 44.27 23.52 -16.70
CA ILE A 435 43.08 24.16 -17.28
C ILE A 435 42.41 23.20 -18.26
N GLU A 436 43.18 22.51 -19.10
CA GLU A 436 42.65 21.53 -20.06
C GLU A 436 41.96 20.34 -19.35
N GLU A 437 42.59 19.80 -18.30
CA GLU A 437 42.01 18.73 -17.46
C GLU A 437 40.68 19.18 -16.80
N LEU A 438 40.63 20.41 -16.30
CA LEU A 438 39.41 20.97 -15.71
C LEU A 438 38.32 21.23 -16.75
N LYS A 439 38.69 21.65 -17.98
CA LYS A 439 37.75 21.82 -19.10
C LYS A 439 37.14 20.48 -19.53
N GLU A 440 37.95 19.43 -19.58
CA GLU A 440 37.44 18.08 -19.87
C GLU A 440 36.50 17.59 -18.75
N THR A 441 36.87 17.81 -17.49
CA THR A 441 35.99 17.50 -16.35
C THR A 441 34.67 18.28 -16.44
N MET A 442 34.72 19.58 -16.74
CA MET A 442 33.54 20.43 -16.92
C MET A 442 32.64 19.92 -18.05
N LYS A 443 33.22 19.45 -19.16
CA LYS A 443 32.47 18.86 -20.27
C LYS A 443 31.74 17.59 -19.84
N VAL A 444 32.40 16.67 -19.13
CA VAL A 444 31.79 15.45 -18.59
C VAL A 444 30.66 15.79 -17.60
N THR A 445 30.86 16.79 -16.72
CA THR A 445 29.82 17.25 -15.79
C THR A 445 28.64 17.89 -16.52
N GLU A 446 28.85 18.63 -17.61
CA GLU A 446 27.76 19.21 -18.41
C GLU A 446 26.93 18.12 -19.10
N ASP A 447 27.59 17.09 -19.65
CA ASP A 447 26.93 15.92 -20.22
C ASP A 447 26.10 15.17 -19.15
N ALA A 448 26.66 14.99 -17.95
CA ALA A 448 25.95 14.41 -16.81
C ALA A 448 24.74 15.25 -16.38
N LYS A 449 24.88 16.58 -16.36
CA LYS A 449 23.78 17.52 -16.07
C LYS A 449 22.70 17.45 -17.14
N SER A 450 23.05 17.35 -18.42
CA SER A 450 22.10 17.18 -19.51
C SER A 450 21.27 15.91 -19.33
N CYS A 451 21.90 14.80 -18.93
CA CYS A 451 21.21 13.56 -18.59
C CYS A 451 20.31 13.71 -17.35
N ALA A 452 20.79 14.35 -16.29
CA ALA A 452 20.02 14.56 -15.06
C ALA A 452 18.77 15.44 -15.30
N VAL A 453 18.89 16.49 -16.12
CA VAL A 453 17.75 17.34 -16.50
C VAL A 453 16.71 16.55 -17.27
N LYS A 454 17.11 15.72 -18.25
CA LYS A 454 16.17 14.87 -19.00
C LYS A 454 15.41 13.90 -18.09
N GLU A 455 16.09 13.29 -17.12
CA GLU A 455 15.45 12.39 -16.16
C GLU A 455 14.51 13.14 -15.21
N TYR A 456 14.89 14.33 -14.75
CA TYR A 456 14.01 15.19 -13.94
C TYR A 456 12.73 15.57 -14.68
N GLU A 457 12.85 16.02 -15.94
CA GLU A 457 11.69 16.36 -16.78
C GLU A 457 10.80 15.14 -17.05
N ARG A 458 11.38 13.96 -17.27
CA ARG A 458 10.64 12.70 -17.41
C ARG A 458 9.84 12.39 -16.14
N ILE A 459 10.44 12.50 -14.96
CA ILE A 459 9.76 12.26 -13.67
C ILE A 459 8.66 13.29 -13.44
N LYS A 460 8.90 14.56 -13.77
CA LYS A 460 7.91 15.63 -13.70
C LYS A 460 6.68 15.32 -14.56
N GLU A 461 6.89 14.88 -15.79
CA GLU A 461 5.79 14.50 -16.70
C GLU A 461 5.07 13.25 -16.21
N ASN A 462 5.77 12.24 -15.69
CA ASN A 462 5.16 11.07 -15.08
C ASN A 462 4.26 11.46 -13.90
N ASN A 463 4.77 12.25 -12.94
CA ASN A 463 3.99 12.73 -11.79
C ASN A 463 2.72 13.48 -12.23
N LYS A 464 2.81 14.31 -13.27
CA LYS A 464 1.67 15.06 -13.80
C LYS A 464 0.59 14.12 -14.34
N ASN A 465 0.98 13.19 -15.21
CA ASN A 465 0.04 12.22 -15.81
C ASN A 465 -0.61 11.31 -14.75
N GLU A 466 0.17 10.90 -13.74
CA GLU A 466 -0.33 10.08 -12.64
C GLU A 466 -1.30 10.81 -11.73
N LEU A 467 -1.06 12.10 -11.48
CA LEU A 467 -1.97 12.94 -10.72
C LEU A 467 -3.32 13.08 -11.43
N GLU A 468 -3.30 13.34 -12.74
CA GLU A 468 -4.52 13.42 -13.55
C GLU A 468 -5.29 12.09 -13.58
N ARG A 469 -4.57 10.96 -13.64
CA ARG A 469 -5.19 9.63 -13.53
C ARG A 469 -5.82 9.43 -12.15
N LEU A 470 -5.07 9.71 -11.08
CA LEU A 470 -5.50 9.55 -9.71
C LEU A 470 -6.74 10.39 -9.41
N ASP A 471 -6.81 11.63 -9.90
CA ASP A 471 -7.96 12.50 -9.69
C ASP A 471 -9.24 11.93 -10.33
N LYS A 472 -9.14 11.30 -11.50
CA LYS A 472 -10.26 10.60 -12.17
C LYS A 472 -10.69 9.37 -11.40
N GLU A 473 -9.75 8.48 -11.09
CA GLU A 473 -10.00 7.25 -10.32
C GLU A 473 -10.63 7.57 -8.95
N ARG A 474 -10.12 8.61 -8.27
CA ARG A 474 -10.64 9.06 -6.96
C ARG A 474 -12.10 9.45 -7.03
N HIS A 475 -12.50 10.18 -8.07
CA HIS A 475 -13.88 10.61 -8.21
C HIS A 475 -14.83 9.40 -8.30
N ASP A 476 -14.53 8.48 -9.23
CA ASP A 476 -15.38 7.32 -9.50
C ASP A 476 -15.42 6.35 -8.29
N ASP A 477 -14.27 6.12 -7.67
CA ASP A 477 -14.14 5.23 -6.53
C ASP A 477 -14.87 5.74 -5.29
N PHE A 478 -14.71 7.03 -4.94
CA PHE A 478 -15.39 7.61 -3.78
C PHE A 478 -16.89 7.73 -4.02
N PHE A 479 -17.31 8.03 -5.25
CA PHE A 479 -18.71 8.02 -5.60
C PHE A 479 -19.32 6.62 -5.45
N GLY A 480 -18.63 5.59 -5.94
CA GLY A 480 -19.04 4.18 -5.77
C GLY A 480 -19.10 3.76 -4.30
N MET A 481 -18.11 4.15 -3.50
CA MET A 481 -18.08 3.92 -2.05
C MET A 481 -19.29 4.56 -1.37
N LEU A 482 -19.53 5.85 -1.57
CA LEU A 482 -20.62 6.59 -0.94
C LEU A 482 -21.98 6.05 -1.37
N LYS A 483 -22.16 5.76 -2.65
CA LYS A 483 -23.38 5.16 -3.18
C LYS A 483 -23.66 3.81 -2.51
N GLY A 484 -22.66 2.94 -2.42
CA GLY A 484 -22.78 1.64 -1.76
C GLY A 484 -23.13 1.77 -0.28
N PHE A 485 -22.43 2.66 0.42
CA PHE A 485 -22.70 2.97 1.82
C PHE A 485 -24.14 3.43 2.05
N VAL A 486 -24.62 4.43 1.28
CA VAL A 486 -25.98 4.98 1.41
C VAL A 486 -27.05 3.93 1.11
N VAL A 487 -26.88 3.13 0.05
CA VAL A 487 -27.84 2.07 -0.28
C VAL A 487 -27.98 1.07 0.86
N ASN A 488 -26.89 0.69 1.52
CA ASN A 488 -26.98 -0.24 2.65
C ASN A 488 -27.67 0.35 3.87
N GLN A 489 -27.49 1.65 4.13
CA GLN A 489 -28.22 2.31 5.23
C GLN A 489 -29.74 2.32 4.96
N ILE A 490 -30.16 2.64 3.74
CA ILE A 490 -31.59 2.65 3.36
C ILE A 490 -32.21 1.25 3.49
N VAL A 491 -31.52 0.22 3.01
CA VAL A 491 -32.01 -1.17 3.10
C VAL A 491 -32.19 -1.63 4.55
N LEU A 492 -31.34 -1.16 5.49
CA LEU A 492 -31.54 -1.44 6.91
C LEU A 492 -32.82 -0.75 7.43
N GLU A 493 -32.98 0.55 7.16
CA GLU A 493 -34.14 1.32 7.63
C GLU A 493 -35.47 0.74 7.12
N GLU A 494 -35.50 0.24 5.88
CA GLU A 494 -36.68 -0.44 5.31
C GLU A 494 -36.96 -1.81 5.94
N GLN A 495 -35.97 -2.48 6.52
CA GLN A 495 -36.12 -3.81 7.14
C GLN A 495 -36.42 -3.77 8.65
N ASP A 496 -36.13 -2.62 9.28
CA ASP A 496 -36.46 -2.31 10.68
C ASP A 496 -37.90 -1.76 10.83
N LEU A 497 -38.49 -1.20 9.76
CA LEU A 497 -39.92 -0.89 9.62
C LEU A 497 -40.75 -2.17 9.41
#